data_AF-A0A944KTA5-F1
#
_entry.id   AF-A0A944KTA5-F1
#
_cell.length_a   1.000
_cell.length_b   1.000
_cell.length_c   1.000
_cell.angle_alpha   90.00
_cell.angle_beta   90.00
_cell.angle_gamma   90.00
#
_symmetry.space_group_name_H-M   'P 1'
#
loop_
_entity.id
_entity.type
_entity.pdbx_description
1 polymer ?
#
loop_
_entity_poly.entity_id
_entity_poly.type
_entity_poly.pdbx_seq_one_letter_code
_entity_poly.pdbx_strand_id
1 'polypeptide(L)'
;HTTGVTSEMARTHGVRHATGPAGTVVLFHSNLVHSSSPNRSPHTRTLGLITYNPTSNTPVAPTGPRPDFFVNHDPTPVPMASLTGLEEHR
;
A
#
# COMPACT_ATOMS: atom_id res chain seq x y z
N HIS A 1 -9.32 -16.68 15.41
CA HIS A 1 -9.50 -15.61 16.41
C HIS A 1 -8.38 -14.57 16.26
N THR A 2 -8.51 -13.62 15.31
CA THR A 2 -7.48 -12.60 15.00
C THR A 2 -7.78 -11.25 15.65
N THR A 3 -8.98 -11.10 16.21
CA THR A 3 -9.49 -9.88 16.85
C THR A 3 -8.76 -9.52 18.15
N GLY A 4 -8.24 -10.51 18.88
CA GLY A 4 -7.51 -10.27 20.13
C GLY A 4 -6.18 -9.54 19.91
N VAL A 5 -5.38 -9.99 18.93
CA VAL A 5 -4.05 -9.42 18.65
C VAL A 5 -4.16 -7.99 18.11
N THR A 6 -5.11 -7.73 17.21
CA THR A 6 -5.32 -6.39 16.63
C THR A 6 -5.84 -5.40 17.66
N SER A 7 -6.75 -5.82 18.54
CA SER A 7 -7.24 -4.99 19.65
C SER A 7 -6.13 -4.65 20.64
N GLU A 8 -5.25 -5.60 20.94
CA GLU A 8 -4.11 -5.37 21.83
C GLU A 8 -3.07 -4.44 21.22
N MET A 9 -2.77 -4.59 19.93
CA MET A 9 -1.91 -3.66 19.20
C MET A 9 -2.49 -2.24 19.18
N ALA A 10 -3.80 -2.10 18.96
CA ALA A 10 -4.47 -0.80 19.01
C ALA A 10 -4.43 -0.17 20.41
N ARG A 11 -4.57 -0.97 21.47
CA ARG A 11 -4.46 -0.51 22.86
C ARG A 11 -3.05 -0.05 23.20
N THR A 12 -2.03 -0.76 22.72
CA THR A 12 -0.62 -0.52 23.05
C THR A 12 -0.01 0.62 22.22
N HIS A 13 -0.31 0.68 20.92
CA HIS A 13 0.30 1.62 19.99
C HIS A 13 -0.64 2.78 19.59
N GLY A 14 -1.90 2.69 19.96
CA GLY A 14 -2.94 3.61 19.51
C GLY A 14 -3.35 3.37 18.06
N VAL A 15 -4.36 4.13 17.64
CA VAL A 15 -4.83 4.17 16.25
C VAL A 15 -4.52 5.54 15.66
N ARG A 16 -4.12 5.58 14.39
CA ARG A 16 -3.85 6.81 13.63
C ARG A 16 -4.55 6.74 12.28
N HIS A 17 -5.02 7.89 11.81
CA HIS A 17 -5.70 8.02 10.54
C HIS A 17 -4.80 8.80 9.59
N ALA A 18 -4.56 8.26 8.40
CA ALA A 18 -3.86 8.97 7.34
C ALA A 18 -4.89 9.67 6.45
N THR A 19 -4.88 11.01 6.46
CA THR A 19 -5.82 11.85 5.71
C THR A 19 -5.07 12.97 4.98
N GLY A 20 -5.65 13.47 3.90
CA GLY A 20 -5.11 14.57 3.10
C GLY A 20 -5.97 14.82 1.85
N PRO A 21 -5.74 15.93 1.12
CA PRO A 21 -6.41 16.18 -0.16
C PRO A 21 -6.02 15.15 -1.23
N ALA A 22 -6.76 15.13 -2.34
CA ALA A 22 -6.40 14.31 -3.50
C ALA A 22 -4.95 14.59 -3.94
N GLY A 23 -4.20 13.54 -4.29
CA GLY A 23 -2.76 13.63 -4.59
C GLY A 23 -1.84 13.38 -3.38
N THR A 24 -2.38 13.28 -2.16
CA THR A 24 -1.60 12.88 -0.98
C THR A 24 -1.04 11.47 -1.14
N VAL A 25 0.26 11.31 -0.88
CA VAL A 25 0.94 10.00 -0.85
C VAL A 25 1.22 9.61 0.60
N VAL A 26 0.88 8.38 0.95
CA VAL A 26 1.17 7.78 2.26
C VAL A 26 2.06 6.57 2.04
N LEU A 27 3.26 6.59 2.63
CA LEU A 27 4.18 5.46 2.65
C LEU A 27 4.01 4.70 3.96
N PHE A 28 3.82 3.38 3.88
CA PHE A 28 3.71 2.52 5.06
C PHE A 28 4.38 1.17 4.83
N HIS A 29 4.85 0.58 5.93
CA HIS A 29 5.54 -0.72 5.91
C HIS A 29 4.55 -1.86 5.61
N SER A 30 5.00 -2.90 4.89
CA SER A 30 4.15 -4.04 4.49
C SER A 30 3.51 -4.78 5.67
N ASN A 31 4.18 -4.75 6.83
CA ASN A 31 3.73 -5.42 8.05
C ASN A 31 2.97 -4.47 9.01
N LEU A 32 2.69 -3.22 8.62
CA LEU A 32 1.88 -2.31 9.43
C LEU A 32 0.44 -2.84 9.50
N VAL A 33 -0.11 -3.01 10.70
CA VAL A 33 -1.53 -3.31 10.86
C VAL A 33 -2.35 -2.09 10.43
N HIS A 34 -3.17 -2.27 9.40
CA HIS A 34 -3.99 -1.20 8.84
C HIS A 34 -5.36 -1.75 8.44
N SER A 35 -6.37 -0.88 8.45
CA SER A 35 -7.71 -1.20 7.97
C SER A 35 -8.43 0.08 7.55
N SER A 36 -9.59 -0.08 6.90
CA SER A 36 -10.50 1.03 6.62
C SER A 36 -11.92 0.64 6.98
N SER A 37 -12.69 1.59 7.50
CA SER A 37 -14.13 1.39 7.71
C SER A 37 -14.90 1.55 6.39
N PRO A 38 -16.09 0.94 6.26
CA PRO A 38 -17.02 1.20 5.16
C PRO A 38 -17.29 2.69 5.01
N ASN A 39 -17.25 3.17 3.77
CA ASN A 39 -17.52 4.57 3.47
C ASN A 39 -19.04 4.82 3.51
N ARG A 40 -19.49 5.61 4.49
CA ARG A 40 -20.91 6.02 4.66
C ARG A 40 -21.19 7.44 4.17
N SER A 41 -20.20 8.13 3.62
CA SER A 41 -20.34 9.50 3.13
C SER A 41 -20.81 9.53 1.66
N PRO A 42 -21.33 10.67 1.18
CA PRO A 42 -21.66 10.84 -0.25
C PRO A 42 -20.42 11.03 -1.14
N HIS A 43 -19.21 11.15 -0.56
CA HIS A 43 -17.98 11.37 -1.31
C HIS A 43 -17.26 10.04 -1.58
N THR A 44 -16.85 9.81 -2.83
CA THR A 44 -16.08 8.62 -3.19
C THR A 44 -14.70 8.61 -2.54
N ARG A 45 -14.27 7.44 -2.07
CA ARG A 45 -12.91 7.21 -1.58
C ARG A 45 -12.15 6.37 -2.60
N THR A 46 -11.53 7.02 -3.58
CA THR A 46 -10.65 6.38 -4.56
C THR A 46 -9.22 6.33 -4.00
N LEU A 47 -8.62 5.14 -4.02
CA LEU A 47 -7.27 4.91 -3.49
C LEU A 47 -6.49 4.03 -4.47
N GLY A 48 -5.30 4.48 -4.87
CA GLY A 48 -4.30 3.64 -5.53
C GLY A 48 -3.32 3.08 -4.51
N LEU A 49 -2.99 1.79 -4.61
CA LEU A 49 -1.95 1.15 -3.80
C LEU A 49 -0.87 0.59 -4.72
N ILE A 50 0.39 0.91 -4.42
CA ILE A 50 1.57 0.38 -5.10
C ILE A 50 2.46 -0.23 -4.03
N THR A 51 2.75 -1.52 -4.16
CA THR A 51 3.64 -2.23 -3.25
C THR A 51 4.99 -2.41 -3.92
N TYR A 52 6.01 -1.72 -3.41
CA TYR A 52 7.39 -1.92 -3.85
C TYR A 52 8.03 -3.06 -3.07
N ASN A 53 8.80 -3.89 -3.76
CA ASN A 53 9.55 -4.99 -3.18
C ASN A 53 10.97 -4.97 -3.76
N PRO A 54 12.03 -5.08 -2.95
CA PRO A 54 13.39 -5.10 -3.47
C PRO A 54 13.61 -6.31 -4.38
N THR A 55 14.44 -6.15 -5.42
CA THR A 55 14.76 -7.21 -6.39
C THR A 55 15.52 -8.38 -5.76
N SER A 56 16.12 -8.16 -4.59
CA SER A 56 16.72 -9.21 -3.76
C SER A 56 15.69 -10.07 -3.01
N ASN A 57 14.40 -9.72 -3.05
CA ASN A 57 13.31 -10.39 -2.33
C ASN A 57 12.21 -10.88 -3.28
N THR A 58 12.55 -11.34 -4.48
CA THR A 58 11.58 -11.83 -5.47
C THR A 58 10.69 -12.93 -4.89
N PRO A 59 9.34 -12.84 -5.02
CA PRO A 59 8.43 -13.83 -4.45
C PRO A 59 8.67 -15.23 -5.01
N VAL A 60 8.84 -16.21 -4.12
CA VAL A 60 8.86 -17.63 -4.47
C VAL A 60 7.43 -18.18 -4.57
N ALA A 61 7.21 -19.10 -5.50
CA ALA A 61 5.89 -19.65 -5.80
C ALA A 61 5.87 -21.20 -5.71
N PRO A 62 6.05 -21.78 -4.50
CA PRO A 62 6.26 -23.22 -4.33
C PRO A 62 5.06 -24.07 -4.74
N THR A 63 3.84 -23.52 -4.71
CA THR A 63 2.60 -24.19 -5.14
C THR A 63 2.10 -23.68 -6.49
N GLY A 64 2.96 -23.04 -7.28
CA GLY A 64 2.63 -22.35 -8.52
C GLY A 64 2.41 -20.85 -8.33
N PRO A 65 2.74 -20.01 -9.34
CA PRO A 65 2.61 -18.56 -9.24
C PRO A 65 1.14 -18.16 -9.24
N ARG A 66 0.82 -17.12 -8.46
CA ARG A 66 -0.43 -16.38 -8.68
C ARG A 66 -0.34 -15.66 -10.03
N PRO A 67 -1.46 -15.32 -10.68
CA PRO A 67 -1.41 -14.49 -11.86
C PRO A 67 -0.62 -13.19 -11.63
N ASP A 68 0.10 -12.72 -12.64
CA ASP A 68 1.02 -11.58 -12.53
C ASP A 68 0.35 -10.28 -12.06
N PHE A 69 -0.94 -10.11 -12.36
CA PHE A 69 -1.72 -8.96 -11.89
C PHE A 69 -1.99 -8.97 -10.38
N PHE A 70 -1.76 -10.09 -9.70
CA PHE A 70 -1.78 -10.20 -8.23
C PHE A 70 -0.37 -10.21 -7.63
N VAL A 71 0.58 -10.89 -8.27
CA VAL A 71 1.98 -10.98 -7.80
C VAL A 71 2.89 -10.92 -9.01
N ASN A 72 3.60 -9.81 -9.20
CA ASN A 72 4.60 -9.71 -10.24
C ASN A 72 5.88 -10.47 -9.83
N HIS A 73 6.37 -11.32 -10.73
CA HIS A 73 7.59 -12.12 -10.55
C HIS A 73 8.80 -11.59 -11.35
N ASP A 74 8.63 -10.56 -12.18
CA ASP A 74 9.72 -9.89 -12.90
C ASP A 74 10.56 -9.03 -11.93
N PRO A 75 11.85 -9.38 -11.70
CA PRO A 75 12.71 -8.64 -10.79
C PRO A 75 13.42 -7.47 -11.48
N THR A 76 13.05 -7.10 -12.71
CA THR A 76 13.64 -5.97 -13.41
C THR A 76 13.45 -4.68 -12.59
N PRO A 77 14.54 -3.97 -12.22
CA PRO A 77 14.41 -2.74 -11.44
C PRO A 77 13.56 -1.69 -12.15
N VAL A 78 12.67 -1.04 -11.40
CA VAL A 78 11.90 0.10 -11.92
C VAL A 78 12.87 1.27 -12.17
N PRO A 79 12.97 1.79 -13.41
CA PRO A 79 13.86 2.90 -13.69
C PRO A 79 13.39 4.16 -12.96
N MET A 80 14.34 4.96 -12.48
CA MET A 80 14.04 6.27 -11.94
C MET A 80 13.58 7.18 -13.09
N ALA A 81 12.35 7.69 -13.00
CA ALA A 81 11.88 8.70 -13.93
C ALA A 81 12.57 10.04 -13.63
N SER A 82 13.01 10.75 -14.67
CA SER A 82 13.41 12.15 -14.54
C SER A 82 12.15 13.02 -14.38
N LEU A 83 12.14 13.91 -13.39
CA LEU A 83 11.03 14.84 -13.15
C LEU A 83 11.11 16.10 -14.01
N THR A 84 12.07 16.19 -14.95
CA THR A 84 12.15 17.30 -15.90
C THR A 84 10.90 17.32 -16.78
N GLY A 85 9.99 18.27 -16.54
CA GLY A 85 8.81 18.52 -17.37
C GLY A 85 7.44 18.48 -16.65
N LEU A 86 7.38 18.28 -15.33
CA LEU A 86 6.13 18.46 -14.59
C LEU A 86 5.92 19.95 -14.29
N GLU A 87 5.43 20.70 -15.27
CA GLU A 87 4.87 22.02 -14.99
C GLU A 87 3.64 21.88 -14.09
N GLU A 88 3.61 22.64 -12.98
CA GLU A 88 2.46 22.74 -12.10
C GLU A 88 1.25 23.29 -12.87
N HIS A 89 0.36 22.42 -13.35
CA HIS A 89 -0.99 22.82 -13.67
C HIS A 89 -1.75 23.02 -12.36
N ARG A 90 -1.84 24.28 -11.94
CA ARG A 90 -2.78 24.76 -10.92
C ARG A 90 -4.22 24.70 -11.41
#